data_AF-G8T714-F1
#
_entry.id   AF-G8T714-F1
#
_cell.length_a   1.000
_cell.length_b   1.000
_cell.length_c   1.000
_cell.angle_alpha   90.00
_cell.angle_beta   90.00
_cell.angle_gamma   90.00
#
_symmetry.space_group_name_H-M   'P 1'
#
loop_
_entity.id
_entity.type
_entity.pdbx_description
1 polymer ?
#
loop_
_entity_poly.entity_id
_entity_poly.type
_entity_poly.pdbx_seq_one_letter_code
_entity_poly.pdbx_strand_id
1 'polypeptide(L)'
;MRKTINIAVIILFVFAGSQACRERDATIDSTYVFIPPQYHSVQIASKPDTISIPLNDSTFNAIKSVNVFSQNGKEYLAFFDQRSGSLNIYTLRFPQPIKRIPVKEWLHHSLYKTTVYVKSFDSVFVFNQNKLYLLNSVGKIKKSVEFVEKPDNAFALFDNNNPPVFKGNHLFAGVRPYVKETSLDDLKKWKVLYAFDLHNKKASLHYHLPELYQKNIFGYSFLDYSYCYNNHGRFVFSFAADTCIYETNLADFHAAYFAKSQYQDAPITPVSKEELSTGEKQLENYITKDSYGPVYFDPYKNRYLRVVKSKISEAEYKAKKLDRTQRLLIFNENFKIIGESEIDKTIWLNTLFFTKEGGIYAQTKAGDEFALHFIRLAYSDDSSYSINQLAQNENIIK
;
A
#
# COMPACT_ATOMS: atom_id res chain seq x y z
N MET A 1 -30.42 -56.77 60.52
CA MET A 1 -29.57 -57.67 59.73
C MET A 1 -28.99 -56.87 58.58
N ARG A 2 -27.65 -56.81 58.49
CA ARG A 2 -26.85 -55.96 57.59
C ARG A 2 -27.19 -56.17 56.11
N LYS A 3 -27.28 -55.10 55.32
CA LYS A 3 -26.82 -55.09 53.93
C LYS A 3 -26.09 -53.77 53.63
N THR A 4 -24.84 -53.93 53.27
CA THR A 4 -23.82 -52.94 52.94
C THR A 4 -23.73 -52.78 51.42
N ILE A 5 -23.53 -51.53 51.00
CA ILE A 5 -22.64 -51.02 49.93
C ILE A 5 -22.90 -51.45 48.47
N ASN A 6 -23.14 -50.45 47.61
CA ASN A 6 -22.28 -50.10 46.47
C ASN A 6 -22.84 -48.88 45.73
N ILE A 7 -22.25 -47.70 45.91
CA ILE A 7 -22.42 -46.56 44.98
C ILE A 7 -21.02 -46.24 44.46
N ALA A 8 -20.80 -46.60 43.19
CA ALA A 8 -19.62 -46.20 42.43
C ALA A 8 -19.73 -44.70 42.11
N VAL A 9 -18.74 -43.92 42.54
CA VAL A 9 -18.58 -42.52 42.15
C VAL A 9 -17.86 -42.50 40.80
N ILE A 10 -18.60 -42.21 39.74
CA ILE A 10 -18.04 -41.90 38.42
C ILE A 10 -17.61 -40.43 38.44
N ILE A 11 -16.31 -40.18 38.50
CA ILE A 11 -15.72 -38.85 38.29
C ILE A 11 -15.69 -38.60 36.78
N LEU A 12 -16.64 -37.81 36.29
CA LEU A 12 -16.62 -37.28 34.93
C LEU A 12 -15.60 -36.13 34.87
N PHE A 13 -14.44 -36.40 34.26
CA PHE A 13 -13.52 -35.36 33.81
C PHE A 13 -14.19 -34.57 32.68
N VAL A 14 -14.73 -33.40 33.01
CA VAL A 14 -15.09 -32.40 32.02
C VAL A 14 -13.80 -31.83 31.45
N PHE A 15 -13.34 -32.40 30.33
CA PHE A 15 -12.37 -31.76 29.46
C PHE A 15 -13.01 -30.48 28.93
N ALA A 16 -12.75 -29.36 29.61
CA ALA A 16 -12.93 -28.04 29.05
C ALA A 16 -11.94 -27.92 27.88
N GLY A 17 -12.39 -28.30 26.69
CA GLY A 17 -11.69 -28.07 25.45
C GLY A 17 -11.47 -26.57 25.31
N SER A 18 -10.23 -26.14 25.54
CA SER A 18 -9.73 -24.86 25.11
C SER A 18 -9.99 -24.76 23.61
N GLN A 19 -10.98 -23.95 23.23
CA GLN A 19 -11.02 -23.37 21.89
C GLN A 19 -9.84 -22.40 21.79
N ALA A 20 -8.65 -22.96 21.62
CA ALA A 20 -7.57 -22.25 21.00
C ALA A 20 -8.07 -21.82 19.63
N CYS A 21 -8.07 -20.51 19.38
CA CYS A 21 -8.23 -19.97 18.04
C CYS A 21 -7.30 -20.73 17.10
N ARG A 22 -7.84 -21.68 16.32
CA ARG A 22 -7.18 -22.15 15.12
C ARG A 22 -7.06 -20.92 14.23
N GLU A 23 -5.83 -20.45 14.01
CA GLU A 23 -5.55 -19.60 12.86
C GLU A 23 -6.14 -20.30 11.64
N ARG A 24 -7.14 -19.68 10.99
CA ARG A 24 -7.64 -20.17 9.71
C ARG A 24 -6.54 -19.87 8.70
N ASP A 25 -5.71 -20.88 8.43
CA ASP A 25 -4.75 -20.85 7.32
C ASP A 25 -5.42 -20.99 5.93
N ALA A 26 -6.75 -21.13 5.88
CA ALA A 26 -7.47 -21.17 4.62
C ALA A 26 -7.63 -19.75 4.06
N THR A 27 -7.03 -19.49 2.90
CA THR A 27 -7.36 -18.34 2.06
C THR A 27 -8.83 -18.42 1.66
N ILE A 28 -9.57 -17.35 1.89
CA ILE A 28 -10.97 -17.26 1.44
C ILE A 28 -10.95 -17.02 -0.05
N ASP A 29 -11.69 -17.84 -0.79
CA ASP A 29 -11.81 -17.70 -2.23
C ASP A 29 -12.46 -16.36 -2.59
N SER A 30 -11.90 -15.71 -3.61
CA SER A 30 -12.42 -14.44 -4.10
C SER A 30 -13.73 -14.63 -4.83
N THR A 31 -14.71 -13.78 -4.54
CA THR A 31 -15.82 -13.55 -5.47
C THR A 31 -15.32 -12.65 -6.60
N TYR A 32 -15.32 -13.15 -7.83
CA TYR A 32 -14.88 -12.38 -9.00
C TYR A 32 -16.02 -11.51 -9.52
N VAL A 33 -15.73 -10.22 -9.70
CA VAL A 33 -16.70 -9.20 -10.11
C VAL A 33 -16.20 -8.49 -11.37
N PHE A 34 -17.01 -8.58 -12.43
CA PHE A 34 -16.79 -7.82 -13.66
C PHE A 34 -17.85 -6.72 -13.78
N ILE A 35 -17.39 -5.48 -13.92
CA ILE A 35 -18.24 -4.32 -14.18
C ILE A 35 -17.75 -3.68 -15.47
N PRO A 36 -18.61 -3.49 -16.50
CA PRO A 36 -18.20 -2.87 -17.75
C PRO A 36 -17.54 -1.50 -17.53
N PRO A 37 -16.31 -1.28 -18.03
CA PRO A 37 -15.55 -0.05 -17.79
C PRO A 37 -16.05 1.11 -18.66
N GLN A 38 -15.85 2.34 -18.19
CA GLN A 38 -16.05 3.59 -18.92
C GLN A 38 -14.78 4.44 -18.81
N TYR A 39 -13.80 4.22 -19.69
CA TYR A 39 -12.47 4.82 -19.54
C TYR A 39 -12.37 6.33 -19.78
N HIS A 40 -13.44 6.98 -20.23
CA HIS A 40 -13.40 8.37 -20.68
C HIS A 40 -14.32 9.32 -19.90
N SER A 41 -15.10 8.84 -18.92
CA SER A 41 -16.05 9.69 -18.19
C SER A 41 -15.38 10.67 -17.22
N VAL A 42 -14.25 10.28 -16.67
CA VAL A 42 -13.43 11.09 -15.76
C VAL A 42 -11.99 11.06 -16.24
N GLN A 43 -11.34 12.23 -16.21
CA GLN A 43 -9.92 12.37 -16.45
C GLN A 43 -9.23 12.95 -15.21
N ILE A 44 -7.93 12.73 -15.06
CA ILE A 44 -7.10 13.36 -14.04
C ILE A 44 -5.83 13.92 -14.69
N ALA A 45 -5.51 15.18 -14.40
CA ALA A 45 -4.36 15.87 -14.97
C ALA A 45 -3.67 16.75 -13.94
N SER A 46 -2.41 17.09 -14.19
CA SER A 46 -1.66 18.03 -13.36
C SER A 46 -2.21 19.46 -13.49
N LYS A 47 -2.10 20.21 -12.40
CA LYS A 47 -2.42 21.64 -12.34
C LYS A 47 -1.16 22.44 -11.98
N PRO A 48 -1.09 23.74 -12.35
CA PRO A 48 0.06 24.59 -12.00
C PRO A 48 0.26 24.77 -10.49
N ASP A 49 -0.74 24.46 -9.67
CA ASP A 49 -0.65 24.49 -8.22
C ASP A 49 0.43 23.53 -7.70
N THR A 50 1.43 24.06 -7.00
CA THR A 50 2.52 23.27 -6.42
C THR A 50 2.73 23.55 -4.94
N ILE A 51 3.20 22.55 -4.21
CA ILE A 51 3.78 22.70 -2.86
C ILE A 51 5.29 22.51 -3.00
N SER A 52 6.09 23.44 -2.49
CA SER A 52 7.55 23.33 -2.48
C SER A 52 8.08 23.45 -1.07
N ILE A 53 8.68 22.38 -0.56
CA ILE A 53 9.27 22.30 0.78
C ILE A 53 10.76 22.63 0.65
N PRO A 54 11.22 23.79 1.12
CA PRO A 54 12.64 24.10 1.10
C PRO A 54 13.39 23.17 2.06
N LEU A 55 14.52 22.65 1.59
CA LEU A 55 15.46 21.86 2.38
C LEU A 55 16.65 22.73 2.76
N ASN A 56 17.18 22.51 3.96
CA ASN A 56 18.40 23.17 4.43
C ASN A 56 19.60 22.23 4.26
N ASP A 57 20.81 22.73 4.52
CA ASP A 57 22.07 22.00 4.36
C ASP A 57 22.18 20.69 5.19
N SER A 58 21.24 20.47 6.13
CA SER A 58 21.19 19.29 7.01
C SER A 58 20.02 18.34 6.71
N THR A 59 19.25 18.62 5.64
CA THR A 59 18.07 17.87 5.22
C THR A 59 18.20 17.48 3.76
N PHE A 60 18.07 16.20 3.45
CA PHE A 60 18.26 15.70 2.09
C PHE A 60 16.95 15.19 1.49
N ASN A 61 16.89 15.18 0.15
CA ASN A 61 15.77 14.65 -0.63
C ASN A 61 15.74 13.09 -0.70
N ALA A 62 16.59 12.41 0.08
CA ALA A 62 16.65 10.95 0.19
C ALA A 62 15.51 10.40 1.08
N ILE A 63 14.26 10.58 0.64
CA ILE A 63 13.05 10.22 1.39
C ILE A 63 12.86 8.71 1.43
N LYS A 64 12.73 8.15 2.63
CA LYS A 64 12.46 6.73 2.85
C LYS A 64 11.01 6.42 3.19
N SER A 65 10.36 7.31 3.91
CA SER A 65 8.93 7.28 4.19
C SER A 65 8.44 8.71 4.36
N VAL A 66 7.22 9.00 3.92
CA VAL A 66 6.61 10.33 4.00
C VAL A 66 5.13 10.17 4.30
N ASN A 67 4.55 11.10 5.05
CA ASN A 67 3.10 11.14 5.22
C ASN A 67 2.65 12.56 5.58
N VAL A 68 1.40 12.87 5.25
CA VAL A 68 0.72 14.07 5.76
C VAL A 68 -0.04 13.70 7.03
N PHE A 69 -0.07 14.60 8.00
CA PHE A 69 -0.93 14.49 9.18
C PHE A 69 -1.50 15.84 9.58
N SER A 70 -2.63 15.82 10.29
CA SER A 70 -3.31 17.02 10.79
C SER A 70 -3.31 17.06 12.31
N GLN A 71 -3.00 18.22 12.89
CA GLN A 71 -3.13 18.45 14.33
C GLN A 71 -3.55 19.89 14.59
N ASN A 72 -4.54 20.09 15.46
CA ASN A 72 -5.05 21.42 15.84
C ASN A 72 -5.42 22.30 14.62
N GLY A 73 -6.04 21.70 13.60
CA GLY A 73 -6.47 22.40 12.39
C GLY A 73 -5.36 22.71 11.38
N LYS A 74 -4.09 22.37 11.65
CA LYS A 74 -2.96 22.57 10.76
C LYS A 74 -2.52 21.25 10.12
N GLU A 75 -2.13 21.32 8.85
CA GLU A 75 -1.57 20.19 8.09
C GLU A 75 -0.06 20.26 8.07
N TYR A 76 0.58 19.10 8.20
CA TYR A 76 2.02 18.94 8.25
C TYR A 76 2.46 17.85 7.28
N LEU A 77 3.61 18.06 6.65
CA LEU A 77 4.34 17.02 5.93
C LEU A 77 5.44 16.48 6.85
N ALA A 78 5.44 15.17 7.06
CA ALA A 78 6.52 14.47 7.78
C ALA A 78 7.24 13.52 6.83
N PHE A 79 8.57 13.54 6.84
CA PHE A 79 9.36 12.56 6.08
C PHE A 79 10.62 12.13 6.83
N PHE A 80 10.99 10.86 6.63
CA PHE A 80 12.24 10.29 7.11
C PHE A 80 13.29 10.39 6.03
N ASP A 81 14.33 11.19 6.30
CA ASP A 81 15.51 11.35 5.47
C ASP A 81 16.50 10.22 5.78
N GLN A 82 16.71 9.33 4.81
CA GLN A 82 17.60 8.18 4.95
C GLN A 82 19.06 8.59 5.10
N ARG A 83 19.48 9.69 4.46
CA ARG A 83 20.88 10.13 4.44
C ARG A 83 21.28 10.73 5.78
N SER A 84 20.45 11.58 6.37
CA SER A 84 20.72 12.15 7.71
C SER A 84 20.23 11.27 8.86
N GLY A 85 19.38 10.27 8.59
CA GLY A 85 18.73 9.47 9.63
C GLY A 85 17.78 10.28 10.50
N SER A 86 17.18 11.35 9.94
CA SER A 86 16.34 12.29 10.69
C SER A 86 14.90 12.28 10.21
N LEU A 87 13.96 12.40 11.14
CA LEU A 87 12.57 12.74 10.88
C LEU A 87 12.46 14.27 10.76
N ASN A 88 11.93 14.74 9.63
CA ASN A 88 11.71 16.14 9.35
C ASN A 88 10.20 16.41 9.25
N ILE A 89 9.74 17.50 9.86
CA ILE A 89 8.34 17.92 9.87
C ILE A 89 8.27 19.38 9.44
N TYR A 90 7.42 19.65 8.45
CA TYR A 90 7.14 20.99 7.91
C TYR A 90 5.64 21.28 7.99
N THR A 91 5.26 22.56 8.05
CA THR A 91 3.89 22.94 7.67
C THR A 91 3.66 22.62 6.20
N LEU A 92 2.46 22.16 5.86
CA LEU A 92 2.14 21.85 4.46
C LEU A 92 1.76 23.11 3.67
N ARG A 93 0.97 23.99 4.29
CA ARG A 93 0.61 25.31 3.75
C ARG A 93 1.61 26.34 4.22
N PHE A 94 2.22 27.07 3.29
CA PHE A 94 3.36 27.95 3.54
C PHE A 94 4.49 27.20 4.24
N PRO A 95 5.24 26.37 3.49
CA PRO A 95 6.19 25.43 4.08
C PRO A 95 7.25 26.09 4.95
N GLN A 96 7.27 25.72 6.22
CA GLN A 96 8.24 26.14 7.22
C GLN A 96 8.69 24.93 8.04
N PRO A 97 9.99 24.81 8.35
CA PRO A 97 10.48 23.73 9.20
C PRO A 97 9.90 23.88 10.60
N ILE A 98 9.24 22.82 11.08
CA ILE A 98 8.68 22.75 12.44
C ILE A 98 9.59 21.96 13.35
N LYS A 99 10.13 20.83 12.84
CA LYS A 99 10.95 19.96 13.65
C LYS A 99 11.89 19.12 12.80
N ARG A 100 13.10 18.92 13.31
CA ARG A 100 14.07 17.95 12.81
C ARG A 100 14.55 17.11 13.99
N ILE A 101 14.55 15.80 13.80
CA ILE A 101 14.77 14.84 14.88
C ILE A 101 15.70 13.73 14.38
N PRO A 102 16.93 13.64 14.91
CA PRO A 102 17.79 12.49 14.63
C PRO A 102 17.20 11.22 15.25
N VAL A 103 16.66 10.31 14.43
CA VAL A 103 15.93 9.13 14.93
C VAL A 103 16.83 8.19 15.72
N LYS A 104 18.13 8.15 15.39
CA LYS A 104 19.14 7.38 16.13
C LYS A 104 19.25 7.79 17.61
N GLU A 105 19.02 9.07 17.92
CA GLU A 105 19.10 9.60 19.29
C GLU A 105 17.90 9.15 20.13
N TRP A 106 16.76 8.91 19.48
CA TRP A 106 15.56 8.39 20.14
C TRP A 106 15.62 6.88 20.38
N LEU A 107 16.21 6.13 19.44
CA LEU A 107 16.22 4.67 19.51
C LEU A 107 17.45 4.12 20.23
N HIS A 108 18.55 4.88 20.33
CA HIS A 108 19.83 4.40 20.86
C HIS A 108 20.34 3.11 20.17
N HIS A 109 19.96 2.92 18.90
CA HIS A 109 20.30 1.76 18.07
C HIS A 109 20.77 2.19 16.69
N SER A 110 21.46 1.28 15.99
CA SER A 110 21.72 1.46 14.56
C SER A 110 20.40 1.47 13.78
N LEU A 111 20.35 2.36 12.78
CA LEU A 111 19.21 2.46 11.88
C LEU A 111 19.35 1.38 10.81
N TYR A 112 18.42 0.42 10.80
CA TYR A 112 18.37 -0.65 9.81
C TYR A 112 16.94 -0.88 9.35
N LYS A 113 16.73 -0.75 8.03
CA LYS A 113 15.40 -0.81 7.38
C LYS A 113 14.38 0.16 7.99
N THR A 114 14.86 1.25 8.57
CA THR A 114 14.04 2.21 9.31
C THR A 114 13.01 2.88 8.42
N THR A 115 11.77 2.91 8.87
CA THR A 115 10.68 3.71 8.29
C THR A 115 9.89 4.36 9.42
N VAL A 116 9.35 5.54 9.15
CA VAL A 116 8.66 6.38 10.15
C VAL A 116 7.30 6.81 9.62
N TYR A 117 6.30 6.77 10.50
CA TYR A 117 4.98 7.31 10.26
C TYR A 117 4.56 8.21 11.42
N VAL A 118 4.12 9.43 11.11
CA VAL A 118 3.68 10.40 12.11
C VAL A 118 2.17 10.50 12.10
N LYS A 119 1.50 10.02 13.16
CA LYS A 119 0.06 10.19 13.35
C LYS A 119 -0.28 11.53 14.00
N SER A 120 0.59 11.98 14.89
CA SER A 120 0.54 13.27 15.60
C SER A 120 1.92 13.52 16.20
N PHE A 121 2.17 14.72 16.74
CA PHE A 121 3.44 15.01 17.41
C PHE A 121 3.73 14.04 18.58
N ASP A 122 2.70 13.52 19.25
CA ASP A 122 2.85 12.59 20.39
C ASP A 122 2.63 11.11 20.04
N SER A 123 2.48 10.80 18.76
CA SER A 123 2.32 9.44 18.24
C SER A 123 3.14 9.28 16.95
N VAL A 124 4.44 9.05 17.12
CA VAL A 124 5.37 8.75 16.04
C VAL A 124 5.66 7.25 16.07
N PHE A 125 5.31 6.55 15.00
CA PHE A 125 5.58 5.12 14.84
C PHE A 125 6.85 4.93 14.03
N VAL A 126 7.75 4.09 14.53
CA VAL A 126 9.02 3.80 13.87
C VAL A 126 9.19 2.29 13.79
N PHE A 127 9.32 1.76 12.58
CA PHE A 127 9.92 0.46 12.39
C PHE A 127 11.43 0.62 12.34
N ASN A 128 12.15 -0.15 13.15
CA ASN A 128 13.60 -0.26 13.07
C ASN A 128 14.01 -1.68 13.42
N GLN A 129 14.90 -2.27 12.62
CA GLN A 129 15.32 -3.67 12.76
C GLN A 129 14.09 -4.59 12.76
N ASN A 130 13.81 -5.29 13.86
CA ASN A 130 12.72 -6.23 14.04
C ASN A 130 11.65 -5.75 15.04
N LYS A 131 11.53 -4.43 15.27
CA LYS A 131 10.56 -3.88 16.22
C LYS A 131 9.81 -2.67 15.67
N LEU A 132 8.56 -2.57 16.09
CA LEU A 132 7.76 -1.35 16.07
C LEU A 132 7.99 -0.59 17.37
N TYR A 133 8.25 0.71 17.27
CA TYR A 133 8.32 1.64 18.39
C TYR A 133 7.22 2.70 18.26
N LEU A 134 6.54 3.03 19.35
CA LEU A 134 5.68 4.20 19.48
C LEU A 134 6.39 5.22 20.35
N LEU A 135 6.71 6.37 19.78
CA LEU A 135 7.39 7.48 20.44
C LEU A 135 6.46 8.68 20.61
N ASN A 136 6.74 9.51 21.61
CA ASN A 136 6.08 10.79 21.81
C ASN A 136 6.88 11.96 21.21
N SER A 137 6.40 13.18 21.44
CA SER A 137 7.02 14.39 20.92
C SER A 137 8.44 14.62 21.43
N VAL A 138 8.84 14.09 22.58
CA VAL A 138 10.21 14.23 23.11
C VAL A 138 11.09 13.00 22.83
N GLY A 139 10.61 12.03 22.04
CA GLY A 139 11.37 10.82 21.71
C GLY A 139 11.33 9.73 22.76
N LYS A 140 10.52 9.86 23.80
CA LYS A 140 10.33 8.79 24.78
C LYS A 140 9.55 7.65 24.14
N ILE A 141 10.13 6.44 24.18
CA ILE A 141 9.45 5.21 23.78
C ILE A 141 8.30 4.94 24.76
N LYS A 142 7.06 5.06 24.26
CA LYS A 142 5.83 4.73 25.00
C LYS A 142 5.54 3.24 24.96
N LYS A 143 5.75 2.61 23.80
CA LYS A 143 5.50 1.18 23.56
C LYS A 143 6.47 0.63 22.52
N SER A 144 6.70 -0.67 22.58
CA SER A 144 7.35 -1.44 21.52
C SER A 144 6.66 -2.79 21.31
N VAL A 145 6.71 -3.29 20.08
CA VAL A 145 6.18 -4.60 19.66
C VAL A 145 7.21 -5.26 18.76
N GLU A 146 7.56 -6.51 19.04
CA GLU A 146 8.50 -7.27 18.21
C GLU A 146 7.80 -7.85 16.98
N PHE A 147 8.56 -8.05 15.91
CA PHE A 147 8.07 -8.72 14.71
C PHE A 147 7.92 -10.23 14.98
N VAL A 148 7.21 -10.93 14.10
CA VAL A 148 7.21 -12.40 14.18
C VAL A 148 8.60 -12.94 13.82
N GLU A 149 9.00 -14.05 14.42
CA GLU A 149 10.28 -14.69 14.12
C GLU A 149 10.26 -15.38 12.75
N LYS A 150 9.10 -15.90 12.33
CA LYS A 150 8.91 -16.61 11.06
C LYS A 150 7.74 -16.02 10.25
N PRO A 151 7.85 -15.99 8.91
CA PRO A 151 9.03 -16.34 8.12
C PRO A 151 10.18 -15.34 8.34
N ASP A 152 11.41 -15.81 8.17
CA ASP A 152 12.60 -14.96 8.34
C ASP A 152 12.52 -13.74 7.40
N ASN A 153 13.04 -12.60 7.85
CA ASN A 153 13.09 -11.36 7.08
C ASN A 153 11.74 -10.76 6.68
N ALA A 154 10.63 -11.15 7.33
CA ALA A 154 9.36 -10.43 7.23
C ALA A 154 9.46 -9.06 7.91
N PHE A 155 10.09 -8.09 7.25
CA PHE A 155 10.26 -6.74 7.77
C PHE A 155 9.04 -5.88 7.42
N ALA A 156 8.39 -5.31 8.42
CA ALA A 156 7.36 -4.31 8.18
C ALA A 156 7.94 -3.02 7.59
N LEU A 157 7.11 -2.25 6.88
CA LEU A 157 7.46 -0.92 6.41
C LEU A 157 6.27 0.04 6.48
N PHE A 158 6.58 1.33 6.64
CA PHE A 158 5.69 2.42 6.29
C PHE A 158 6.14 3.05 4.98
N ASP A 159 5.22 3.16 4.03
CA ASP A 159 5.35 4.01 2.85
C ASP A 159 3.97 4.52 2.39
N ASN A 160 3.93 5.32 1.32
CA ASN A 160 2.68 5.91 0.80
C ASN A 160 1.78 4.88 0.10
N ASN A 161 2.33 3.76 -0.35
CA ASN A 161 1.62 2.73 -1.11
C ASN A 161 1.02 1.67 -0.20
N ASN A 162 1.54 1.56 1.02
CA ASN A 162 1.10 0.70 2.10
C ASN A 162 0.95 1.55 3.38
N PRO A 163 0.04 2.54 3.39
CA PRO A 163 -0.14 3.41 4.55
C PRO A 163 -0.58 2.57 5.75
N PRO A 164 -0.18 2.93 6.99
CA PRO A 164 -0.62 2.20 8.15
C PRO A 164 -2.12 2.36 8.39
N VAL A 165 -2.76 1.28 8.80
CA VAL A 165 -4.20 1.26 9.13
C VAL A 165 -4.36 1.02 10.62
N PHE A 166 -5.11 1.89 11.29
CA PHE A 166 -5.41 1.77 12.72
C PHE A 166 -6.84 1.27 12.90
N LYS A 167 -7.01 0.11 13.56
CA LYS A 167 -8.33 -0.47 13.85
C LYS A 167 -8.38 -0.97 15.29
N GLY A 168 -9.07 -0.23 16.16
CA GLY A 168 -9.06 -0.50 17.60
C GLY A 168 -7.65 -0.46 18.16
N ASN A 169 -7.20 -1.56 18.78
CA ASN A 169 -5.84 -1.70 19.31
C ASN A 169 -4.79 -2.15 18.28
N HIS A 170 -5.19 -2.38 17.02
CA HIS A 170 -4.29 -2.90 15.99
C HIS A 170 -3.75 -1.79 15.09
N LEU A 171 -2.46 -1.88 14.77
CA LEU A 171 -1.80 -1.20 13.66
C LEU A 171 -1.49 -2.24 12.58
N PHE A 172 -1.97 -2.02 11.36
CA PHE A 172 -1.60 -2.83 10.21
C PHE A 172 -0.58 -2.10 9.34
N ALA A 173 0.36 -2.84 8.77
CA ALA A 173 1.43 -2.30 7.93
C ALA A 173 1.85 -3.30 6.85
N GLY A 174 2.40 -2.81 5.74
CA GLY A 174 2.96 -3.67 4.70
C GLY A 174 4.20 -4.44 5.19
N VAL A 175 4.45 -5.57 4.54
CA VAL A 175 5.66 -6.40 4.66
C VAL A 175 6.53 -6.26 3.41
N ARG A 176 7.83 -6.04 3.57
CA ARG A 176 8.80 -6.04 2.45
C ARG A 176 8.89 -7.45 1.85
N PRO A 177 8.82 -7.64 0.52
CA PRO A 177 8.78 -8.96 -0.11
C PRO A 177 10.14 -9.68 -0.08
N TYR A 178 10.65 -10.03 1.10
CA TYR A 178 11.88 -10.82 1.30
C TYR A 178 11.61 -12.34 1.18
N VAL A 179 10.84 -12.71 0.16
CA VAL A 179 10.54 -14.10 -0.17
C VAL A 179 11.37 -14.54 -1.36
N LYS A 180 11.73 -15.83 -1.43
CA LYS A 180 12.36 -16.39 -2.62
C LYS A 180 11.34 -16.44 -3.75
N GLU A 181 11.44 -15.49 -4.66
CA GLU A 181 10.52 -15.24 -5.78
C GLU A 181 10.41 -16.41 -6.77
N THR A 182 11.38 -17.31 -6.75
CA THR A 182 11.42 -18.53 -7.59
C THR A 182 10.82 -19.76 -6.90
N SER A 183 10.37 -19.65 -5.64
CA SER A 183 9.87 -20.78 -4.84
C SER A 183 8.36 -20.66 -4.64
N LEU A 184 7.59 -21.46 -5.38
CA LEU A 184 6.12 -21.47 -5.24
C LEU A 184 5.67 -21.80 -3.81
N ASP A 185 6.40 -22.63 -3.10
CA ASP A 185 6.08 -22.97 -1.71
C ASP A 185 6.32 -21.81 -0.75
N ASP A 186 7.33 -20.97 -1.02
CA ASP A 186 7.55 -19.76 -0.23
C ASP A 186 6.51 -18.69 -0.60
N LEU A 187 6.16 -18.55 -1.88
CA LEU A 187 5.10 -17.64 -2.35
C LEU A 187 3.73 -17.98 -1.74
N LYS A 188 3.36 -19.27 -1.64
CA LYS A 188 2.13 -19.73 -0.98
C LYS A 188 2.04 -19.32 0.49
N LYS A 189 3.17 -19.38 1.20
CA LYS A 189 3.25 -19.06 2.63
C LYS A 189 3.38 -17.56 2.90
N TRP A 190 3.78 -16.80 1.89
CA TRP A 190 4.03 -15.38 2.05
C TRP A 190 2.75 -14.60 2.33
N LYS A 191 2.85 -13.71 3.31
CA LYS A 191 1.78 -12.84 3.78
C LYS A 191 2.24 -11.39 3.68
N VAL A 192 1.39 -10.53 3.14
CA VAL A 192 1.77 -9.16 2.76
C VAL A 192 1.35 -8.09 3.77
N LEU A 193 0.71 -8.47 4.87
CA LEU A 193 0.23 -7.53 5.87
C LEU A 193 0.62 -7.97 7.28
N TYR A 194 1.26 -7.08 8.04
CA TYR A 194 1.37 -7.23 9.48
C TYR A 194 0.12 -6.71 10.19
N ALA A 195 -0.22 -7.34 11.31
CA ALA A 195 -1.09 -6.78 12.35
C ALA A 195 -0.32 -6.75 13.68
N PHE A 196 -0.14 -5.55 14.23
CA PHE A 196 0.48 -5.30 15.53
C PHE A 196 -0.59 -4.92 16.55
N ASP A 197 -0.82 -5.77 17.55
CA ASP A 197 -1.66 -5.45 18.69
C ASP A 197 -0.87 -4.59 19.69
N LEU A 198 -1.24 -3.32 19.78
CA LEU A 198 -0.58 -2.31 20.61
C LEU A 198 -0.93 -2.42 22.10
N HIS A 199 -1.89 -3.27 22.47
CA HIS A 199 -2.27 -3.52 23.85
C HIS A 199 -1.48 -4.69 24.44
N ASN A 200 -1.55 -5.88 23.82
CA ASN A 200 -0.84 -7.07 24.30
C ASN A 200 0.59 -7.22 23.75
N LYS A 201 1.00 -6.32 22.83
CA LYS A 201 2.34 -6.27 22.21
C LYS A 201 2.68 -7.53 21.41
N LYS A 202 1.73 -8.06 20.65
CA LYS A 202 1.95 -9.18 19.73
C LYS A 202 1.85 -8.73 18.27
N ALA A 203 2.63 -9.37 17.41
CA ALA A 203 2.54 -9.23 15.96
C ALA A 203 2.04 -10.53 15.33
N SER A 204 1.34 -10.41 14.20
CA SER A 204 0.93 -11.53 13.37
C SER A 204 0.93 -11.12 11.90
N LEU A 205 1.08 -12.09 11.01
CA LEU A 205 1.05 -11.86 9.56
C LEU A 205 -0.28 -12.32 8.98
N HIS A 206 -0.77 -11.54 8.02
CA HIS A 206 -2.08 -11.65 7.40
C HIS A 206 -1.99 -11.49 5.90
N TYR A 207 -3.01 -12.01 5.22
CA TYR A 207 -3.29 -11.83 3.81
C TYR A 207 -2.23 -12.43 2.87
N HIS A 208 -2.56 -13.57 2.28
CA HIS A 208 -1.70 -14.25 1.31
C HIS A 208 -1.63 -13.50 -0.02
N LEU A 209 -0.58 -13.79 -0.80
CA LEU A 209 -0.58 -13.43 -2.21
C LEU A 209 -1.78 -14.06 -2.94
N PRO A 210 -2.34 -13.42 -3.99
CA PRO A 210 -3.42 -14.01 -4.79
C PRO A 210 -3.02 -15.35 -5.39
N GLU A 211 -4.00 -16.18 -5.71
CA GLU A 211 -3.77 -17.51 -6.28
C GLU A 211 -2.87 -17.48 -7.53
N LEU A 212 -2.97 -16.41 -8.33
CA LEU A 212 -2.12 -16.14 -9.49
C LEU A 212 -0.62 -16.26 -9.15
N TYR A 213 -0.20 -15.71 -8.01
CA TYR A 213 1.19 -15.72 -7.53
C TYR A 213 1.56 -17.02 -6.81
N GLN A 214 0.58 -17.73 -6.27
CA GLN A 214 0.81 -19.01 -5.60
C GLN A 214 1.05 -20.15 -6.60
N LYS A 215 0.57 -19.98 -7.84
CA LYS A 215 0.69 -20.95 -8.93
C LYS A 215 1.76 -20.60 -9.97
N ASN A 216 2.22 -19.35 -10.00
CA ASN A 216 3.10 -18.88 -11.06
C ASN A 216 4.25 -18.02 -10.54
N ILE A 217 5.37 -18.01 -11.27
CA ILE A 217 6.55 -17.20 -11.00
C ILE A 217 6.52 -15.98 -11.94
N PHE A 218 6.67 -14.78 -11.39
CA PHE A 218 6.77 -13.54 -12.17
C PHE A 218 8.11 -12.82 -12.01
N GLY A 219 8.84 -13.08 -10.91
CA GLY A 219 10.07 -12.39 -10.54
C GLY A 219 9.86 -11.34 -9.44
N TYR A 220 10.97 -10.92 -8.82
CA TYR A 220 10.96 -10.13 -7.59
C TYR A 220 10.20 -8.80 -7.72
N SER A 221 10.42 -8.05 -8.80
CA SER A 221 9.76 -6.75 -9.03
C SER A 221 8.24 -6.86 -9.21
N PHE A 222 7.71 -8.04 -9.54
CA PHE A 222 6.27 -8.28 -9.61
C PHE A 222 5.65 -8.65 -8.26
N LEU A 223 6.46 -8.92 -7.23
CA LEU A 223 6.00 -9.09 -5.85
C LEU A 223 5.69 -7.75 -5.18
N ASP A 224 5.98 -6.63 -5.84
CA ASP A 224 5.49 -5.33 -5.41
C ASP A 224 3.95 -5.33 -5.38
N TYR A 225 3.42 -4.83 -4.27
CA TYR A 225 2.00 -4.68 -4.03
C TYR A 225 1.76 -3.37 -3.29
N SER A 226 0.50 -2.98 -3.23
CA SER A 226 0.05 -1.81 -2.49
C SER A 226 -1.33 -2.07 -1.91
N TYR A 227 -1.73 -1.26 -0.95
CA TYR A 227 -3.12 -1.26 -0.50
C TYR A 227 -3.56 0.13 -0.05
N CYS A 228 -4.86 0.36 -0.10
CA CYS A 228 -5.50 1.46 0.63
C CYS A 228 -6.57 0.92 1.57
N TYR A 229 -7.06 1.77 2.48
CA TYR A 229 -8.17 1.45 3.38
C TYR A 229 -9.35 2.35 3.04
N ASN A 230 -10.48 1.75 2.68
CA ASN A 230 -11.63 2.48 2.19
C ASN A 230 -12.60 2.90 3.31
N ASN A 231 -13.61 3.68 2.94
CA ASN A 231 -14.67 4.15 3.85
C ASN A 231 -15.59 3.01 4.36
N HIS A 232 -15.58 1.83 3.73
CA HIS A 232 -16.25 0.61 4.24
C HIS A 232 -15.45 -0.12 5.33
N GLY A 233 -14.28 0.40 5.71
CA GLY A 233 -13.41 -0.24 6.70
C GLY A 233 -12.75 -1.52 6.17
N ARG A 234 -12.46 -1.56 4.87
CA ARG A 234 -11.87 -2.71 4.16
C ARG A 234 -10.55 -2.33 3.50
N PHE A 235 -9.67 -3.31 3.39
CA PHE A 235 -8.44 -3.19 2.61
C PHE A 235 -8.77 -3.38 1.13
N VAL A 236 -8.11 -2.61 0.27
CA VAL A 236 -8.12 -2.78 -1.18
C VAL A 236 -6.69 -2.98 -1.64
N PHE A 237 -6.34 -4.16 -2.13
CA PHE A 237 -4.99 -4.52 -2.57
C PHE A 237 -4.86 -4.45 -4.10
N SER A 238 -3.67 -4.03 -4.55
CA SER A 238 -3.23 -4.06 -5.96
C SER A 238 -1.89 -4.77 -6.04
N PHE A 239 -1.76 -5.74 -6.94
CA PHE A 239 -0.57 -6.55 -7.15
C PHE A 239 -0.04 -6.34 -8.59
N ALA A 240 1.27 -6.23 -8.74
CA ALA A 240 1.87 -5.72 -9.98
C ALA A 240 1.61 -6.59 -11.23
N ALA A 241 1.49 -7.90 -11.10
CA ALA A 241 1.24 -8.84 -12.18
C ALA A 241 -0.24 -9.18 -12.39
N ASP A 242 -1.14 -8.60 -11.59
CA ASP A 242 -2.55 -8.96 -11.59
C ASP A 242 -3.43 -7.82 -12.09
N THR A 243 -4.32 -8.14 -13.02
CA THR A 243 -5.31 -7.18 -13.53
C THR A 243 -6.41 -6.89 -12.51
N CYS A 244 -6.62 -7.74 -11.50
CA CYS A 244 -7.62 -7.50 -10.46
C CYS A 244 -7.13 -6.55 -9.37
N ILE A 245 -8.08 -5.89 -8.71
CA ILE A 245 -7.91 -5.31 -7.38
C ILE A 245 -8.76 -6.12 -6.39
N TYR A 246 -8.28 -6.25 -5.16
CA TYR A 246 -8.87 -7.15 -4.17
C TYR A 246 -9.39 -6.39 -2.96
N GLU A 247 -10.69 -6.42 -2.71
CA GLU A 247 -11.29 -5.83 -1.50
C GLU A 247 -11.52 -6.91 -0.44
N THR A 248 -11.12 -6.65 0.80
CA THR A 248 -11.31 -7.61 1.90
C THR A 248 -11.47 -6.95 3.27
N ASN A 249 -12.22 -7.60 4.15
CA ASN A 249 -12.26 -7.26 5.58
C ASN A 249 -11.27 -8.10 6.43
N LEU A 250 -10.44 -8.93 5.78
CA LEU A 250 -9.52 -9.91 6.39
C LEU A 250 -10.22 -11.01 7.22
N ALA A 251 -11.53 -11.19 7.08
CA ALA A 251 -12.31 -12.12 7.90
C ALA A 251 -13.15 -13.08 7.07
N ASP A 252 -14.18 -12.61 6.37
CA ASP A 252 -15.15 -13.43 5.62
C ASP A 252 -15.54 -12.82 4.27
N PHE A 253 -15.14 -11.57 4.02
CA PHE A 253 -15.37 -10.87 2.76
C PHE A 253 -14.07 -10.80 1.95
N HIS A 254 -14.13 -11.28 0.70
CA HIS A 254 -13.05 -11.20 -0.27
C HIS A 254 -13.63 -11.12 -1.70
N ALA A 255 -13.39 -10.00 -2.38
CA ALA A 255 -13.86 -9.77 -3.75
C ALA A 255 -12.69 -9.34 -4.64
N ALA A 256 -12.65 -9.88 -5.86
CA ALA A 256 -11.68 -9.53 -6.89
C ALA A 256 -12.39 -8.78 -8.03
N TYR A 257 -12.11 -7.49 -8.18
CA TYR A 257 -12.73 -6.66 -9.21
C TYR A 257 -11.81 -6.56 -10.43
N PHE A 258 -12.37 -6.78 -11.61
CA PHE A 258 -11.66 -6.57 -12.86
C PHE A 258 -11.21 -5.11 -12.99
N ALA A 259 -9.89 -4.89 -13.11
CA ALA A 259 -9.28 -3.57 -13.02
C ALA A 259 -8.15 -3.39 -14.05
N LYS A 260 -8.39 -3.87 -15.28
CA LYS A 260 -7.43 -3.85 -16.38
C LYS A 260 -7.38 -2.47 -17.06
N SER A 261 -6.19 -2.00 -17.41
CA SER A 261 -6.02 -0.84 -18.32
C SER A 261 -6.58 -1.12 -19.71
N GLN A 262 -7.10 -0.09 -20.38
CA GLN A 262 -7.53 -0.21 -21.79
C GLN A 262 -6.32 -0.36 -22.74
N TYR A 263 -5.13 0.06 -22.30
CA TYR A 263 -3.88 0.02 -23.06
C TYR A 263 -3.05 -1.24 -22.78
N GLN A 264 -3.57 -2.18 -21.99
CA GLN A 264 -2.95 -3.49 -21.80
C GLN A 264 -3.48 -4.47 -22.85
N ASP A 265 -2.70 -4.65 -23.90
CA ASP A 265 -3.08 -5.45 -25.07
C ASP A 265 -2.91 -6.97 -24.86
N ALA A 266 -2.12 -7.39 -23.86
CA ALA A 266 -1.83 -8.80 -23.59
C ALA A 266 -1.80 -9.11 -22.09
N PRO A 267 -2.04 -10.37 -21.66
CA PRO A 267 -1.85 -10.78 -20.28
C PRO A 267 -0.40 -10.59 -19.82
N ILE A 268 -0.22 -10.29 -18.54
CA ILE A 268 1.10 -10.33 -17.91
C ILE A 268 1.44 -11.80 -17.69
N THR A 269 2.42 -12.31 -18.43
CA THR A 269 2.75 -13.74 -18.44
C THR A 269 3.78 -14.09 -17.35
N PRO A 270 3.68 -15.30 -16.78
CA PRO A 270 4.71 -15.81 -15.87
C PRO A 270 5.99 -16.17 -16.63
N VAL A 271 7.04 -16.48 -15.87
CA VAL A 271 8.37 -16.85 -16.37
C VAL A 271 8.91 -18.10 -15.69
N SER A 272 9.89 -18.71 -16.33
CA SER A 272 10.69 -19.77 -15.76
C SER A 272 11.73 -19.24 -14.75
N LYS A 273 12.34 -20.15 -13.98
CA LYS A 273 13.42 -19.79 -13.05
C LYS A 273 14.68 -19.34 -13.79
N GLU A 274 14.96 -19.94 -14.94
CA GLU A 274 16.13 -19.69 -15.78
C GLU A 274 16.08 -18.28 -16.40
N GLU A 275 14.89 -17.78 -16.68
CA GLU A 275 14.62 -16.41 -17.12
C GLU A 275 14.86 -15.36 -16.02
N LEU A 276 15.03 -15.78 -14.76
CA LEU A 276 15.33 -14.89 -13.62
C LEU A 276 16.76 -15.06 -13.08
N SER A 277 17.64 -15.73 -13.85
CA SER A 277 18.97 -16.14 -13.39
C SER A 277 19.98 -15.01 -13.16
N THR A 278 19.74 -13.81 -13.70
CA THR A 278 20.60 -12.63 -13.51
C THR A 278 19.76 -11.38 -13.24
N GLY A 279 20.34 -10.39 -12.57
CA GLY A 279 19.67 -9.11 -12.31
C GLY A 279 19.26 -8.36 -13.59
N GLU A 280 20.04 -8.52 -14.69
CA GLU A 280 19.69 -7.93 -15.99
C GLU A 280 18.43 -8.57 -16.58
N LYS A 281 18.34 -9.91 -16.57
CA LYS A 281 17.15 -10.63 -17.04
C LYS A 281 15.92 -10.35 -16.18
N GLN A 282 16.10 -10.24 -14.87
CA GLN A 282 15.01 -9.86 -13.96
C GLN A 282 14.46 -8.46 -14.30
N LEU A 283 15.36 -7.50 -14.55
CA LEU A 283 14.98 -6.14 -14.96
C LEU A 283 14.28 -6.15 -16.31
N GLU A 284 14.85 -6.83 -17.31
CA GLU A 284 14.28 -6.98 -18.65
C GLU A 284 12.86 -7.55 -18.59
N ASN A 285 12.68 -8.68 -17.90
CA ASN A 285 11.37 -9.31 -17.69
C ASN A 285 10.34 -8.36 -17.07
N TYR A 286 10.74 -7.53 -16.10
CA TYR A 286 9.82 -6.60 -15.44
C TYR A 286 9.39 -5.43 -16.33
N ILE A 287 10.33 -4.80 -17.04
CA ILE A 287 10.04 -3.56 -17.79
C ILE A 287 9.47 -3.81 -19.19
N THR A 288 9.71 -4.99 -19.77
CA THR A 288 9.13 -5.41 -21.06
C THR A 288 7.71 -5.98 -20.93
N LYS A 289 7.14 -5.96 -19.72
CA LYS A 289 5.78 -6.36 -19.41
C LYS A 289 5.00 -5.20 -18.81
N ASP A 290 3.70 -5.15 -19.07
CA ASP A 290 2.82 -4.22 -18.37
C ASP A 290 2.81 -4.57 -16.88
N SER A 291 2.58 -3.59 -16.03
CA SER A 291 2.47 -3.85 -14.59
C SER A 291 1.58 -2.84 -13.90
N TYR A 292 0.88 -3.29 -12.87
CA TYR A 292 0.14 -2.43 -11.97
C TYR A 292 1.02 -1.97 -10.81
N GLY A 293 0.59 -0.89 -10.16
CA GLY A 293 1.32 -0.29 -9.06
C GLY A 293 0.40 0.11 -7.92
N PRO A 294 0.75 1.21 -7.21
CA PRO A 294 -0.02 1.71 -6.09
C PRO A 294 -1.50 1.89 -6.34
N VAL A 295 -2.33 1.52 -5.36
CA VAL A 295 -3.76 1.84 -5.29
C VAL A 295 -4.03 2.81 -4.15
N TYR A 296 -4.79 3.86 -4.43
CA TYR A 296 -5.15 4.91 -3.50
C TYR A 296 -6.65 5.05 -3.42
N PHE A 297 -7.17 5.34 -2.22
CA PHE A 297 -8.54 5.73 -2.00
C PHE A 297 -8.58 7.24 -1.74
N ASP A 298 -9.35 7.96 -2.55
CA ASP A 298 -9.67 9.37 -2.34
C ASP A 298 -10.93 9.47 -1.45
N PRO A 299 -10.79 9.81 -0.16
CA PRO A 299 -11.91 9.87 0.77
C PRO A 299 -12.83 11.08 0.55
N TYR A 300 -12.41 12.07 -0.27
CA TYR A 300 -13.19 13.29 -0.51
C TYR A 300 -14.09 13.16 -1.74
N LYS A 301 -13.75 12.24 -2.65
CA LYS A 301 -14.53 11.94 -3.86
C LYS A 301 -15.10 10.53 -3.89
N ASN A 302 -14.77 9.68 -2.92
CA ASN A 302 -15.09 8.24 -2.90
C ASN A 302 -14.67 7.56 -4.21
N ARG A 303 -13.43 7.83 -4.63
CA ARG A 303 -12.85 7.28 -5.86
C ARG A 303 -11.59 6.49 -5.53
N TYR A 304 -11.25 5.55 -6.40
CA TYR A 304 -9.95 4.87 -6.32
C TYR A 304 -9.07 5.30 -7.49
N LEU A 305 -7.77 5.37 -7.25
CA LEU A 305 -6.74 5.61 -8.26
C LEU A 305 -5.78 4.42 -8.24
N ARG A 306 -5.57 3.75 -9.37
CA ARG A 306 -4.58 2.68 -9.51
C ARG A 306 -3.55 3.07 -10.55
N VAL A 307 -2.27 2.97 -10.18
CA VAL A 307 -1.17 3.22 -11.11
C VAL A 307 -1.03 2.05 -12.08
N VAL A 308 -0.88 2.37 -13.36
CA VAL A 308 -0.55 1.43 -14.43
C VAL A 308 0.76 1.88 -15.06
N LYS A 309 1.65 0.93 -15.35
CA LYS A 309 2.88 1.17 -16.13
C LYS A 309 2.85 0.31 -17.39
N SER A 310 3.02 0.94 -18.55
CA SER A 310 3.14 0.20 -19.81
C SER A 310 4.50 -0.47 -19.94
N LYS A 311 4.56 -1.59 -20.65
CA LYS A 311 5.80 -2.17 -21.13
C LYS A 311 6.56 -1.22 -22.05
N ILE A 312 7.87 -1.37 -22.09
CA ILE A 312 8.70 -0.90 -23.21
C ILE A 312 8.94 -2.05 -24.20
N SER A 313 9.23 -1.71 -25.45
CA SER A 313 9.67 -2.67 -26.45
C SER A 313 11.09 -3.20 -26.15
N GLU A 314 11.42 -4.37 -26.69
CA GLU A 314 12.77 -4.93 -26.61
C GLU A 314 13.82 -4.01 -27.25
N ALA A 315 13.44 -3.29 -28.31
CA ALA A 315 14.30 -2.30 -28.96
C ALA A 315 14.61 -1.11 -28.04
N GLU A 316 13.61 -0.61 -27.30
CA GLU A 316 13.80 0.46 -26.31
C GLU A 316 14.68 -0.01 -25.14
N TYR A 317 14.48 -1.24 -24.67
CA TYR A 317 15.32 -1.84 -23.64
C TYR A 317 16.79 -1.93 -24.07
N LYS A 318 17.05 -2.46 -25.27
CA LYS A 318 18.40 -2.55 -25.86
C LYS A 318 19.03 -1.16 -26.04
N ALA A 319 18.23 -0.15 -26.37
CA ALA A 319 18.64 1.26 -26.44
C ALA A 319 18.75 1.95 -25.07
N LYS A 320 18.56 1.22 -23.95
CA LYS A 320 18.57 1.72 -22.57
C LYS A 320 17.57 2.86 -22.30
N LYS A 321 16.46 2.90 -23.06
CA LYS A 321 15.31 3.77 -22.82
C LYS A 321 14.35 3.08 -21.84
N LEU A 322 14.65 3.20 -20.55
CA LEU A 322 13.95 2.44 -19.49
C LEU A 322 12.71 3.15 -18.93
N ASP A 323 12.42 4.36 -19.38
CA ASP A 323 11.25 5.13 -18.95
C ASP A 323 9.97 4.46 -19.46
N ARG A 324 9.07 4.15 -18.53
CA ARG A 324 7.77 3.54 -18.84
C ARG A 324 6.68 4.61 -18.78
N THR A 325 5.78 4.60 -19.76
CA THR A 325 4.55 5.39 -19.66
C THR A 325 3.76 4.97 -18.43
N GLN A 326 3.25 5.93 -17.68
CA GLN A 326 2.44 5.70 -16.49
C GLN A 326 1.05 6.33 -16.65
N ARG A 327 0.04 5.66 -16.09
CA ARG A 327 -1.35 6.10 -16.11
C ARG A 327 -1.99 5.95 -14.74
N LEU A 328 -3.06 6.70 -14.51
CA LEU A 328 -3.96 6.50 -13.39
C LEU A 328 -5.29 5.95 -13.92
N LEU A 329 -5.60 4.71 -13.53
CA LEU A 329 -6.94 4.12 -13.66
C LEU A 329 -7.82 4.67 -12.53
N ILE A 330 -8.99 5.18 -12.88
CA ILE A 330 -9.92 5.85 -11.95
C ILE A 330 -11.15 4.99 -11.79
N PHE A 331 -11.53 4.72 -10.54
CA PHE A 331 -12.71 3.95 -10.20
C PHE A 331 -13.69 4.79 -9.39
N ASN A 332 -14.99 4.53 -9.54
CA ASN A 332 -15.97 5.01 -8.58
C ASN A 332 -15.94 4.15 -7.29
N GLU A 333 -16.80 4.49 -6.33
CA GLU A 333 -16.90 3.81 -5.03
C GLU A 333 -17.22 2.31 -5.12
N ASN A 334 -17.83 1.86 -6.24
CA ASN A 334 -18.23 0.49 -6.51
C ASN A 334 -17.22 -0.27 -7.38
N PHE A 335 -15.98 0.23 -7.49
CA PHE A 335 -14.91 -0.37 -8.30
C PHE A 335 -15.20 -0.46 -9.81
N LYS A 336 -16.17 0.30 -10.34
CA LYS A 336 -16.33 0.49 -11.78
C LYS A 336 -15.22 1.42 -12.26
N ILE A 337 -14.48 1.04 -13.30
CA ILE A 337 -13.56 1.95 -13.98
C ILE A 337 -14.39 3.05 -14.65
N ILE A 338 -14.11 4.31 -14.31
CA ILE A 338 -14.77 5.52 -14.83
C ILE A 338 -13.79 6.46 -15.54
N GLY A 339 -12.51 6.10 -15.61
CA GLY A 339 -11.49 6.93 -16.22
C GLY A 339 -10.14 6.24 -16.34
N GLU A 340 -9.34 6.67 -17.31
CA GLU A 340 -7.92 6.39 -17.38
C GLU A 340 -7.21 7.58 -18.01
N SER A 341 -6.18 8.09 -17.34
CA SER A 341 -5.41 9.25 -17.83
C SER A 341 -3.91 8.96 -17.78
N GLU A 342 -3.23 9.32 -18.86
CA GLU A 342 -1.77 9.33 -18.88
C GLU A 342 -1.21 10.45 -18.01
N ILE A 343 -0.16 10.15 -17.26
CA ILE A 343 0.48 11.09 -16.34
C ILE A 343 1.94 11.28 -16.76
N ASP A 344 2.38 12.54 -16.76
CA ASP A 344 3.75 12.90 -17.08
C ASP A 344 4.76 12.09 -16.23
N LYS A 345 5.78 11.54 -16.88
CA LYS A 345 6.78 10.66 -16.24
C LYS A 345 7.62 11.33 -15.15
N THR A 346 7.67 12.66 -15.12
CA THR A 346 8.36 13.42 -14.06
C THR A 346 7.58 13.45 -12.75
N ILE A 347 6.31 13.03 -12.75
CA ILE A 347 5.45 12.94 -11.56
C ILE A 347 5.58 11.55 -10.94
N TRP A 348 6.02 11.50 -9.69
CA TRP A 348 6.32 10.26 -8.99
C TRP A 348 5.06 9.76 -8.28
N LEU A 349 4.24 8.98 -9.00
CA LEU A 349 2.93 8.55 -8.51
C LEU A 349 2.99 7.71 -7.21
N ASN A 350 4.11 7.05 -6.91
CA ASN A 350 4.35 6.32 -5.66
C ASN A 350 4.49 7.21 -4.41
N THR A 351 4.42 8.54 -4.58
CA THR A 351 4.47 9.52 -3.48
C THR A 351 3.13 10.24 -3.29
N LEU A 352 2.07 9.77 -3.96
CA LEU A 352 0.76 10.41 -3.94
C LEU A 352 0.21 10.51 -2.51
N PHE A 353 -0.36 11.66 -2.16
CA PHE A 353 -1.11 11.87 -0.92
C PHE A 353 -2.31 12.80 -1.14
N PHE A 354 -3.23 12.77 -0.18
CA PHE A 354 -4.42 13.62 -0.16
C PHE A 354 -4.34 14.63 1.00
N THR A 355 -4.71 15.88 0.73
CA THR A 355 -4.84 16.92 1.77
C THR A 355 -6.26 16.96 2.33
N LYS A 356 -6.43 17.60 3.50
CA LYS A 356 -7.72 17.78 4.18
C LYS A 356 -8.79 18.46 3.32
N GLU A 357 -8.37 19.27 2.35
CA GLU A 357 -9.27 19.95 1.41
C GLU A 357 -9.53 19.16 0.13
N GLY A 358 -9.10 17.90 0.05
CA GLY A 358 -9.28 17.06 -1.13
C GLY A 358 -8.32 17.36 -2.28
N GLY A 359 -7.18 18.01 -2.00
CA GLY A 359 -6.11 18.15 -2.97
C GLY A 359 -5.34 16.84 -3.11
N ILE A 360 -5.10 16.41 -4.34
CA ILE A 360 -4.28 15.23 -4.67
C ILE A 360 -2.91 15.75 -5.09
N TYR A 361 -1.85 15.30 -4.45
CA TYR A 361 -0.49 15.76 -4.74
C TYR A 361 0.45 14.58 -4.90
N ALA A 362 1.40 14.69 -5.83
CA ALA A 362 2.50 13.74 -6.00
C ALA A 362 3.80 14.50 -6.25
N GLN A 363 4.92 13.92 -5.83
CA GLN A 363 6.24 14.52 -5.97
C GLN A 363 6.59 14.72 -7.46
N THR A 364 7.28 15.80 -7.75
CA THR A 364 7.90 16.08 -9.05
C THR A 364 9.29 16.66 -8.82
N LYS A 365 10.07 16.87 -9.89
CA LYS A 365 11.42 17.47 -9.83
C LYS A 365 12.31 16.82 -8.75
N ALA A 366 12.26 15.50 -8.63
CA ALA A 366 12.96 14.77 -7.56
C ALA A 366 14.49 14.92 -7.56
N GLY A 367 15.08 15.42 -8.64
CA GLY A 367 16.51 15.75 -8.73
C GLY A 367 16.90 17.07 -8.06
N ASP A 368 15.95 17.89 -7.61
CA ASP A 368 16.26 19.08 -6.82
C ASP A 368 16.70 18.66 -5.40
N GLU A 369 17.95 18.95 -5.05
CA GLU A 369 18.52 18.65 -3.73
C GLU A 369 18.14 19.68 -2.66
N PHE A 370 17.63 20.85 -3.07
CA PHE A 370 17.33 21.98 -2.19
C PHE A 370 15.84 22.11 -1.87
N ALA A 371 14.97 21.35 -2.55
CA ALA A 371 13.55 21.39 -2.28
C ALA A 371 12.81 20.09 -2.66
N LEU A 372 11.75 19.77 -1.93
CA LEU A 372 10.77 18.76 -2.33
C LEU A 372 9.60 19.45 -3.02
N HIS A 373 9.38 19.12 -4.29
CA HIS A 373 8.29 19.68 -5.07
C HIS A 373 7.15 18.67 -5.19
N PHE A 374 5.93 19.12 -4.98
CA PHE A 374 4.72 18.35 -5.20
C PHE A 374 3.79 19.10 -6.13
N ILE A 375 3.30 18.43 -7.16
CA ILE A 375 2.35 18.99 -8.11
C ILE A 375 0.95 18.48 -7.82
N ARG A 376 -0.04 19.37 -7.93
CA ARG A 376 -1.44 18.99 -7.76
C ARG A 376 -1.94 18.20 -8.97
N LEU A 377 -2.65 17.12 -8.71
CA LEU A 377 -3.49 16.41 -9.67
C LEU A 377 -4.96 16.75 -9.38
N ALA A 378 -5.76 16.91 -10.43
CA ALA A 378 -7.18 17.22 -10.28
C ALA A 378 -8.02 16.48 -11.30
N TYR A 379 -9.19 15.99 -10.86
CA TYR A 379 -10.18 15.42 -11.75
C TYR A 379 -10.80 16.49 -12.65
N SER A 380 -11.18 16.07 -13.85
CA SER A 380 -12.16 16.74 -14.70
C SER A 380 -13.21 15.71 -15.10
N ASP A 381 -14.44 15.93 -14.65
CA ASP A 381 -15.58 15.10 -15.03
C ASP A 381 -16.10 15.63 -16.38
N ASP A 382 -16.23 14.76 -17.38
CA ASP A 382 -16.75 15.18 -18.68
C ASP A 382 -18.28 15.34 -18.59
N SER A 383 -18.69 16.62 -18.61
CA SER A 383 -20.05 17.14 -18.78
C SER A 383 -20.97 16.33 -19.70
N SER A 384 -20.35 15.93 -20.82
CA SER A 384 -21.06 15.64 -22.06
C SER A 384 -21.57 14.21 -22.15
N TYR A 385 -20.98 13.29 -21.37
CA TYR A 385 -21.42 11.89 -21.35
C TYR A 385 -22.71 11.68 -20.54
N SER A 386 -22.95 12.49 -19.50
CA SER A 386 -24.15 12.40 -18.66
C SER A 386 -25.41 12.84 -19.39
N ILE A 387 -25.30 13.87 -20.25
CA ILE A 387 -26.43 14.45 -20.99
C ILE A 387 -26.90 13.48 -22.09
N ASN A 388 -25.99 12.77 -22.74
CA ASN A 388 -26.36 11.83 -23.81
C ASN A 388 -27.01 10.53 -23.29
N GLN A 389 -26.76 10.10 -22.04
CA GLN A 389 -27.49 8.97 -21.44
C GLN A 389 -28.89 9.34 -20.95
N LEU A 390 -29.10 10.56 -20.47
CA LEU A 390 -30.45 11.04 -20.13
C LEU A 390 -31.31 11.22 -21.40
N ALA A 391 -30.73 11.75 -22.48
CA ALA A 391 -31.41 11.90 -23.77
C ALA A 391 -31.72 10.55 -24.48
N GLN A 392 -30.93 9.49 -24.21
CA GLN A 392 -31.22 8.15 -24.73
C GLN A 392 -32.29 7.40 -23.92
N ASN A 393 -32.44 7.68 -22.62
CA ASN A 393 -33.49 7.07 -21.81
C ASN A 393 -34.87 7.74 -21.96
N GLU A 394 -34.94 9.00 -22.38
CA GLU A 394 -36.22 9.65 -22.73
C GLU A 394 -36.79 9.21 -24.09
N ASN A 395 -35.98 8.59 -24.95
CA ASN A 395 -36.43 8.06 -26.25
C ASN A 395 -36.84 6.57 -26.21
N ILE A 396 -36.88 5.96 -25.02
CA ILE A 396 -37.39 4.58 -24.81
C ILE A 396 -38.80 4.59 -24.19
N ILE A 397 -39.34 5.78 -23.85
CA ILE A 397 -40.72 5.96 -23.41
C ILE A 397 -41.39 7.03 -24.29
N LYS A 398 -41.47 6.78 -25.61
CA LYS A 398 -42.46 7.36 -26.51
C LYS A 398 -42.89 6.36 -27.56
#